data_AF-A0A4W6BYQ3-F1
#
_entry.id   AF-A0A4W6BYQ3-F1
#
_cell.length_a   1.000
_cell.length_b   1.000
_cell.length_c   1.000
_cell.angle_alpha   90.00
_cell.angle_beta   90.00
_cell.angle_gamma   90.00
#
_symmetry.space_group_name_H-M   'P 1'
#
loop_
_entity.id
_entity.type
_entity.pdbx_description
1 polymer ?
#
loop_
_entity_poly.entity_id
_entity_poly.type
_entity_poly.pdbx_seq_one_letter_code
_entity_poly.pdbx_strand_id
1 'polypeptide(L)'
;VSSVRRPSLSRLLPFHTLSQHASAVEVVEGDHFVLLPCEFPTFDLMEVVWFNRDNGRTVHVYKNGSDRPEEQNQVYRDRTEMKKDLLRTGDLSLTLKHPKVTDTGRYKCGVYREENYMRWKTVQLKVKGQNDLFVPGCLSLVVCLCCLSLLFVSSCLSLVVCLWLFVSSVTMDEDRRTFKVSVVEEVHINRMKRKVPDETC
;
A
#
# COMPACT_ATOMS: atom_id res chain seq x y z
N VAL A 1 21.20 -1.79 -50.00
CA VAL A 1 21.04 -2.55 -48.75
C VAL A 1 21.29 -1.61 -47.59
N SER A 2 20.22 -1.10 -47.00
CA SER A 2 20.26 -0.36 -45.74
C SER A 2 18.88 -0.53 -45.09
N SER A 3 18.89 -1.32 -44.01
CA SER A 3 17.72 -1.85 -43.32
C SER A 3 16.93 -0.72 -42.64
N VAL A 4 15.67 -0.56 -43.03
CA VAL A 4 14.67 0.23 -42.29
C VAL A 4 14.30 -0.57 -41.04
N ARG A 5 14.93 -0.23 -39.92
CA ARG A 5 14.66 -0.87 -38.62
C ARG A 5 13.39 -0.23 -38.04
N ARG A 6 12.28 -0.99 -38.01
CA ARG A 6 11.01 -0.60 -37.38
C ARG A 6 11.22 -0.32 -35.88
N PRO A 7 10.63 0.72 -35.28
CA PRO A 7 10.63 0.86 -33.83
C PRO A 7 9.65 -0.15 -33.21
N SER A 8 10.11 -0.90 -32.23
CA SER A 8 9.34 -1.86 -31.45
C SER A 8 8.31 -1.18 -30.54
N LEU A 9 7.06 -1.68 -30.56
CA LEU A 9 6.03 -1.34 -29.59
C LEU A 9 6.40 -1.87 -28.20
N SER A 10 6.90 -1.02 -27.30
CA SER A 10 6.94 -1.29 -25.86
C SER A 10 7.32 -0.03 -25.07
N ARG A 11 6.31 0.80 -24.78
CA ARG A 11 6.19 1.65 -23.57
C ARG A 11 4.92 2.48 -23.68
N LEU A 12 3.80 1.91 -23.25
CA LEU A 12 2.67 2.72 -22.81
C LEU A 12 3.04 3.25 -21.41
N LEU A 13 3.67 4.41 -21.36
CA LEU A 13 3.65 5.21 -20.14
C LEU A 13 2.26 5.86 -20.07
N PRO A 14 1.53 5.79 -18.94
CA PRO A 14 0.32 6.57 -18.81
C PRO A 14 0.72 8.05 -18.88
N PHE A 15 0.22 8.75 -19.87
CA PHE A 15 0.25 10.21 -19.95
C PHE A 15 -0.61 10.76 -18.81
N HIS A 16 -0.09 10.77 -17.58
CA HIS A 16 -0.52 11.78 -16.62
C HIS A 16 0.08 13.08 -17.12
N THR A 17 -0.71 13.83 -17.89
CA THR A 17 -0.48 15.23 -18.17
C THR A 17 -0.50 15.96 -16.83
N LEU A 18 0.60 15.93 -16.09
CA LEU A 18 0.79 16.76 -14.91
C LEU A 18 0.86 18.20 -15.43
N SER A 19 -0.27 18.88 -15.33
CA SER A 19 -0.37 20.31 -15.54
C SER A 19 0.69 20.99 -14.69
N GLN A 20 1.67 21.65 -15.33
CA GLN A 20 2.81 22.30 -14.67
C GLN A 20 2.42 23.49 -13.77
N HIS A 21 1.14 23.67 -13.47
CA HIS A 21 0.58 24.79 -12.69
C HIS A 21 -0.31 24.34 -11.52
N ALA A 22 -0.42 23.04 -11.23
CA ALA A 22 -1.21 22.53 -10.12
C ALA A 22 -0.30 21.91 -9.06
N SER A 23 -0.19 22.57 -7.90
CA SER A 23 0.48 21.97 -6.74
C SER A 23 -0.42 20.90 -6.14
N ALA A 24 0.12 19.73 -5.80
CA ALA A 24 -0.63 18.64 -5.18
C ALA A 24 -0.14 18.42 -3.75
N VAL A 25 -1.08 18.38 -2.80
CA VAL A 25 -0.81 18.21 -1.37
C VAL A 25 -1.62 17.01 -0.88
N GLU A 26 -0.94 16.09 -0.20
CA GLU A 26 -1.57 14.94 0.45
C GLU A 26 -1.45 15.07 1.97
N VAL A 27 -2.51 14.70 2.69
CA VAL A 27 -2.54 14.69 4.16
C VAL A 27 -3.42 13.55 4.63
N VAL A 28 -3.23 13.09 5.86
CA VAL A 28 -4.07 12.04 6.46
C VAL A 28 -5.12 12.68 7.36
N GLU A 29 -6.34 12.16 7.32
CA GLU A 29 -7.38 12.56 8.27
C GLU A 29 -6.93 12.25 9.71
N GLY A 30 -7.02 13.25 10.59
CA GLY A 30 -6.49 13.18 11.96
C GLY A 30 -5.23 14.02 12.18
N ASP A 31 -4.57 14.47 11.10
CA ASP A 31 -3.49 15.46 11.22
C ASP A 31 -4.02 16.78 11.80
N HIS A 32 -3.17 17.53 12.50
CA HIS A 32 -3.58 18.80 13.13
C HIS A 32 -3.85 19.89 12.09
N PHE A 33 -3.07 19.92 11.02
CA PHE A 33 -3.24 20.89 9.94
C PHE A 33 -2.57 20.42 8.64
N VAL A 34 -2.94 21.07 7.54
CA VAL A 34 -2.26 20.98 6.24
C VAL A 34 -2.01 22.39 5.70
N LEU A 35 -0.87 22.58 5.05
CA LEU A 35 -0.54 23.84 4.38
C LEU A 35 -0.81 23.72 2.88
N LEU A 36 -1.66 24.59 2.34
CA LEU A 36 -1.90 24.71 0.91
C LEU A 36 -1.03 25.83 0.35
N PRO A 37 0.01 25.52 -0.44
CA PRO A 37 0.97 26.52 -0.89
C PRO A 37 0.37 27.44 -1.95
N CYS A 38 0.55 28.75 -1.79
CA CYS A 38 0.23 29.73 -2.81
C CYS A 38 1.13 30.94 -2.70
N GLU A 39 1.84 31.27 -3.78
CA GLU A 39 2.75 32.41 -3.79
C GLU A 39 2.46 33.32 -4.98
N PHE A 40 2.50 34.62 -4.77
CA PHE A 40 2.43 35.62 -5.83
C PHE A 40 3.54 36.67 -5.66
N PRO A 41 4.08 37.23 -6.76
CA PRO A 41 5.00 38.36 -6.68
C PRO A 41 4.35 39.51 -5.91
N THR A 42 5.07 40.05 -4.93
CA THR A 42 4.61 41.10 -4.00
C THR A 42 4.41 42.44 -4.71
N PHE A 43 3.24 42.69 -5.29
CA PHE A 43 2.88 44.02 -5.78
C PHE A 43 1.35 44.21 -5.79
N ASP A 44 0.85 45.15 -4.98
CA ASP A 44 -0.52 45.68 -4.95
C ASP A 44 -1.63 44.64 -4.77
N LEU A 45 -1.40 43.68 -3.87
CA LEU A 45 -2.42 42.72 -3.44
C LEU A 45 -3.43 43.42 -2.53
N MET A 46 -4.68 43.60 -2.99
CA MET A 46 -5.73 44.25 -2.20
C MET A 46 -6.61 43.24 -1.45
N GLU A 47 -6.84 42.09 -2.07
CA GLU A 47 -7.71 41.04 -1.55
C GLU A 47 -7.20 39.68 -1.98
N VAL A 48 -7.20 38.73 -1.04
CA VAL A 48 -6.83 37.34 -1.27
C VAL A 48 -8.03 36.46 -0.94
N VAL A 49 -8.40 35.59 -1.87
CA VAL A 49 -9.54 34.68 -1.72
C VAL A 49 -9.09 33.26 -1.97
N TRP A 50 -9.39 32.38 -1.02
CA TRP A 50 -9.35 30.95 -1.22
C TRP A 50 -10.75 30.41 -1.44
N PHE A 51 -10.93 29.67 -2.53
CA PHE A 51 -12.19 28.99 -2.83
C PHE A 51 -11.96 27.52 -3.17
N ASN A 52 -12.86 26.65 -2.72
CA ASN A 52 -12.87 25.27 -3.15
C ASN A 52 -13.70 25.19 -4.44
N ARG A 53 -13.03 24.88 -5.55
CA ARG A 53 -13.62 24.84 -6.89
C ARG A 53 -14.67 23.75 -7.03
N ASP A 54 -14.49 22.64 -6.33
CA ASP A 54 -15.30 21.44 -6.56
C ASP A 54 -16.66 21.53 -5.85
N ASN A 55 -16.74 22.25 -4.72
CA ASN A 55 -18.00 22.47 -4.00
C ASN A 55 -18.48 23.94 -4.02
N GLY A 56 -17.74 24.85 -4.66
CA GLY A 56 -18.11 26.26 -4.82
C GLY A 56 -18.10 27.07 -3.53
N ARG A 57 -17.49 26.56 -2.45
CA ARG A 57 -17.49 27.24 -1.15
C ARG A 57 -16.28 28.15 -0.99
N THR A 58 -16.52 29.35 -0.47
CA THR A 58 -15.46 30.25 0.01
C THR A 58 -14.80 29.65 1.23
N VAL A 59 -13.48 29.46 1.16
CA VAL A 59 -12.67 28.80 2.18
C VAL A 59 -12.09 29.83 3.14
N HIS A 60 -11.50 30.90 2.60
CA HIS A 60 -10.89 31.96 3.37
C HIS A 60 -10.88 33.27 2.57
N VAL A 61 -11.04 34.41 3.24
CA VAL A 61 -10.99 35.75 2.64
C VAL A 61 -10.13 36.64 3.52
N TYR A 62 -9.12 37.26 2.91
CA TYR A 62 -8.28 38.27 3.53
C TYR A 62 -8.40 39.57 2.73
N LYS A 63 -8.89 40.62 3.38
CA LYS A 63 -9.24 41.88 2.71
C LYS A 63 -8.99 43.08 3.61
N ASN A 64 -8.34 44.11 3.07
CA ASN A 64 -7.99 45.34 3.80
C ASN A 64 -7.18 45.02 5.08
N GLY A 65 -6.17 44.16 4.97
CA GLY A 65 -5.24 43.84 6.06
C GLY A 65 -5.79 42.92 7.16
N SER A 66 -6.96 42.30 6.98
CA SER A 66 -7.60 41.46 7.99
C SER A 66 -8.41 40.31 7.38
N ASP A 67 -8.56 39.23 8.16
CA ASP A 67 -9.42 38.10 7.83
C ASP A 67 -10.91 38.51 7.89
N ARG A 68 -11.73 37.96 6.99
CA ARG A 68 -13.18 38.18 6.90
C ARG A 68 -13.96 36.88 7.21
N PRO A 69 -14.03 36.43 8.47
CA PRO A 69 -14.72 35.17 8.84
C PRO A 69 -16.21 35.16 8.48
N GLU A 70 -16.84 36.34 8.37
CA GLU A 70 -18.21 36.55 7.93
C GLU A 70 -18.46 36.14 6.47
N GLU A 71 -17.45 36.24 5.61
CA GLU A 71 -17.51 35.87 4.19
C GLU A 71 -17.13 34.40 3.92
N GLN A 72 -16.67 33.69 4.95
CA GLN A 72 -16.29 32.28 4.85
C GLN A 72 -17.51 31.36 4.95
N ASN A 73 -17.47 30.24 4.22
CA ASN A 73 -18.44 29.17 4.44
C ASN A 73 -18.27 28.57 5.84
N GLN A 74 -19.39 28.28 6.50
CA GLN A 74 -19.43 27.79 7.89
C GLN A 74 -18.57 26.54 8.12
N VAL A 75 -18.37 25.68 7.11
CA VAL A 75 -17.56 24.45 7.24
C VAL A 75 -16.05 24.73 7.39
N TYR A 76 -15.57 25.90 6.96
CA TYR A 76 -14.17 26.31 7.04
C TYR A 76 -13.89 27.40 8.08
N ARG A 77 -14.94 28.06 8.59
CA ARG A 77 -14.82 29.04 9.67
C ARG A 77 -14.07 28.43 10.86
N ASP A 78 -13.17 29.21 11.45
CA ASP A 78 -12.29 28.83 12.57
C ASP A 78 -11.29 27.69 12.29
N ARG A 79 -11.32 27.12 11.08
CA ARG A 79 -10.40 26.06 10.63
C ARG A 79 -9.34 26.58 9.67
N THR A 80 -9.38 27.85 9.28
CA THR A 80 -8.47 28.41 8.28
C THR A 80 -7.67 29.58 8.81
N GLU A 81 -6.40 29.68 8.42
CA GLU A 81 -5.49 30.75 8.85
C GLU A 81 -4.45 31.04 7.77
N MET A 82 -4.07 32.32 7.63
CA MET A 82 -3.01 32.77 6.73
C MET A 82 -1.92 33.54 7.53
N LYS A 83 -0.73 33.71 6.95
CA LYS A 83 0.35 34.48 7.58
C LYS A 83 -0.01 35.95 7.71
N LYS A 84 0.29 36.58 8.85
CA LYS A 84 -0.01 38.01 9.07
C LYS A 84 0.70 38.96 8.11
N ASP A 85 1.88 38.59 7.63
CA ASP A 85 2.69 39.39 6.71
C ASP A 85 2.61 38.91 5.25
N LEU A 86 1.51 38.23 4.89
CA LEU A 86 1.27 37.66 3.55
C LEU A 86 1.39 38.70 2.42
N LEU A 87 0.91 39.94 2.62
CA LEU A 87 0.98 40.98 1.60
C LEU A 87 2.40 41.49 1.35
N ARG A 88 3.26 41.43 2.38
CA ARG A 88 4.66 41.86 2.31
C ARG A 88 5.56 40.77 1.72
N THR A 89 5.26 39.51 2.02
CA THR A 89 6.08 38.35 1.62
C THR A 89 5.63 37.73 0.31
N GLY A 90 4.36 37.90 -0.06
CA GLY A 90 3.75 37.25 -1.22
C GLY A 90 3.40 35.78 -0.98
N ASP A 91 3.63 35.29 0.25
CA ASP A 91 3.25 33.96 0.68
C ASP A 91 1.80 33.98 1.17
N LEU A 92 0.91 33.51 0.30
CA LEU A 92 -0.54 33.45 0.48
C LEU A 92 -1.00 32.04 0.85
N SER A 93 -0.08 31.22 1.37
CA SER A 93 -0.39 29.86 1.75
C SER A 93 -1.46 29.80 2.84
N LEU A 94 -2.37 28.84 2.70
CA LEU A 94 -3.48 28.65 3.63
C LEU A 94 -3.20 27.47 4.55
N THR A 95 -3.31 27.69 5.85
CA THR A 95 -3.33 26.62 6.83
C THR A 95 -4.77 26.17 7.03
N LEU A 96 -5.06 24.90 6.76
CA LEU A 96 -6.35 24.26 7.05
C LEU A 96 -6.19 23.29 8.24
N LYS A 97 -6.88 23.58 9.34
CA LYS A 97 -6.85 22.85 10.61
C LYS A 97 -7.82 21.67 10.60
N HIS A 98 -7.39 20.56 11.17
CA HIS A 98 -8.15 19.30 11.28
C HIS A 98 -8.75 18.87 9.92
N PRO A 99 -7.92 18.61 8.89
CA PRO A 99 -8.38 18.17 7.58
C PRO A 99 -9.24 16.89 7.68
N LYS A 100 -10.35 16.88 6.94
CA LYS A 100 -11.31 15.79 6.83
C LYS A 100 -11.30 15.23 5.42
N VAL A 101 -11.71 13.98 5.24
CA VAL A 101 -11.81 13.39 3.89
C VAL A 101 -12.67 14.26 2.95
N THR A 102 -13.73 14.89 3.49
CA THR A 102 -14.63 15.80 2.77
C THR A 102 -13.97 17.10 2.28
N ASP A 103 -12.81 17.46 2.82
CA ASP A 103 -12.04 18.62 2.37
C ASP A 103 -11.21 18.32 1.11
N THR A 104 -11.14 17.06 0.67
CA THR A 104 -10.50 16.70 -0.60
C THR A 104 -11.11 17.49 -1.76
N GLY A 105 -10.26 18.08 -2.60
CA GLY A 105 -10.71 18.81 -3.77
C GLY A 105 -9.68 19.76 -4.34
N ARG A 106 -10.07 20.49 -5.38
CA ARG A 106 -9.29 21.52 -6.04
C ARG A 106 -9.58 22.88 -5.40
N TYR A 107 -8.60 23.42 -4.73
CA TYR A 107 -8.63 24.76 -4.17
C TYR A 107 -8.04 25.75 -5.16
N LYS A 108 -8.58 26.95 -5.18
CA LYS A 108 -8.00 28.07 -5.91
C LYS A 108 -7.68 29.19 -4.95
N CYS A 109 -6.49 29.73 -5.11
CA CYS A 109 -5.98 30.91 -4.43
C CYS A 109 -5.98 32.07 -5.42
N GLY A 110 -6.72 33.12 -5.10
CA GLY A 110 -6.92 34.27 -5.97
C GLY A 110 -6.45 35.57 -5.35
N VAL A 111 -5.95 36.46 -6.20
CA VAL A 111 -5.49 37.80 -5.82
C VAL A 111 -6.08 38.90 -6.69
N TYR A 112 -6.77 39.85 -6.07
CA TYR A 112 -7.29 41.03 -6.76
C TYR A 112 -6.25 42.15 -6.72
N ARG A 113 -5.97 42.71 -7.91
CA ARG A 113 -5.13 43.90 -8.10
C ARG A 113 -6.00 45.13 -8.39
N GLU A 114 -5.45 46.32 -8.15
CA GLU A 114 -6.11 47.64 -8.30
C GLU A 114 -7.03 47.80 -9.52
N GLU A 115 -6.68 47.24 -10.68
CA GLU A 115 -7.47 47.33 -11.92
C GLU A 115 -8.48 46.17 -12.11
N ASN A 116 -8.94 45.52 -11.03
CA ASN A 116 -9.75 44.29 -11.04
C ASN A 116 -9.10 43.09 -11.74
N TYR A 117 -7.80 43.16 -12.02
CA TYR A 117 -7.09 42.05 -12.63
C TYR A 117 -6.90 40.92 -11.62
N MET A 118 -7.60 39.82 -11.88
CA MET A 118 -7.69 38.65 -11.00
C MET A 118 -6.77 37.54 -11.52
N ARG A 119 -5.81 37.11 -10.69
CA ARG A 119 -5.02 35.89 -10.95
C ARG A 119 -5.43 34.76 -10.02
N TRP A 120 -5.40 33.53 -10.53
CA TRP A 120 -5.67 32.32 -9.77
C TRP A 120 -4.53 31.31 -9.89
N LYS A 121 -4.19 30.64 -8.79
CA LYS A 121 -3.43 29.39 -8.77
C LYS A 121 -4.30 28.27 -8.25
N THR A 122 -4.09 27.05 -8.73
CA THR A 122 -4.86 25.87 -8.30
C THR A 122 -3.97 24.96 -7.46
N VAL A 123 -4.50 24.51 -6.32
CA VAL A 123 -3.88 23.53 -5.43
C VAL A 123 -4.83 22.35 -5.29
N GLN A 124 -4.36 21.14 -5.51
CA GLN A 124 -5.12 19.92 -5.28
C GLN A 124 -4.81 19.41 -3.88
N LEU A 125 -5.84 19.27 -3.04
CA LEU A 125 -5.72 18.64 -1.73
C LEU A 125 -6.35 17.24 -1.78
N LYS A 126 -5.58 16.23 -1.37
CA LYS A 126 -6.07 14.87 -1.15
C LYS A 126 -5.94 14.50 0.32
N VAL A 127 -7.07 14.33 1.00
CA VAL A 127 -7.11 13.82 2.36
C VAL A 127 -7.39 12.33 2.31
N LYS A 128 -6.49 11.51 2.85
CA LYS A 128 -6.63 10.04 2.95
C LYS A 128 -7.33 9.70 4.25
N GLY A 129 -8.28 8.76 4.21
CA GLY A 129 -8.95 8.30 5.42
C GLY A 129 -7.99 7.47 6.27
N GLN A 130 -8.14 7.49 7.60
CA GLN A 130 -7.30 6.69 8.49
C GLN A 130 -7.41 5.18 8.21
N ASN A 131 -8.58 4.75 7.71
CA ASN A 131 -8.85 3.36 7.29
C ASN A 131 -8.04 2.94 6.05
N ASP A 132 -7.65 3.87 5.18
CA ASP A 132 -6.88 3.55 3.95
C ASP A 132 -5.47 3.03 4.28
N LEU A 133 -4.93 3.37 5.46
CA LEU A 133 -3.61 2.88 5.92
C LEU A 133 -3.68 1.53 6.64
N PHE A 134 -4.82 1.16 7.22
CA PHE A 134 -4.94 -0.05 8.05
C PHE A 134 -5.26 -1.31 7.22
N VAL A 135 -5.98 -1.15 6.11
CA VAL A 135 -6.46 -2.27 5.28
C VAL A 135 -5.33 -3.11 4.65
N PRO A 136 -4.25 -2.52 4.07
CA PRO A 136 -3.19 -3.32 3.47
C PRO A 136 -2.33 -4.06 4.51
N GLY A 137 -2.04 -3.40 5.63
CA GLY A 137 -1.17 -3.94 6.68
C GLY A 137 -1.79 -5.13 7.40
N CYS A 138 -3.07 -5.01 7.81
CA CYS A 138 -3.78 -6.10 8.47
C CYS A 138 -4.01 -7.29 7.54
N LEU A 139 -4.39 -7.05 6.28
CA LEU A 139 -4.58 -8.12 5.31
C LEU A 139 -3.25 -8.85 5.02
N SER A 140 -2.15 -8.12 4.88
CA SER A 140 -0.82 -8.69 4.69
C SER A 140 -0.40 -9.58 5.87
N LEU A 141 -0.62 -9.14 7.11
CA LEU A 141 -0.29 -9.92 8.30
C LEU A 141 -1.13 -11.19 8.40
N VAL A 142 -2.45 -11.11 8.18
CA VAL A 142 -3.34 -12.28 8.22
C VAL A 142 -2.94 -13.28 7.14
N VAL A 143 -2.69 -12.83 5.91
CA VAL A 143 -2.20 -13.69 4.82
C VAL A 143 -0.88 -14.35 5.20
N CYS A 144 0.06 -13.59 5.79
CA CYS A 144 1.35 -14.13 6.23
C CYS A 144 1.18 -15.23 7.29
N LEU A 145 0.35 -15.00 8.31
CA LEU A 145 0.05 -15.99 9.35
C LEU A 145 -0.62 -17.24 8.77
N CYS A 146 -1.56 -17.08 7.83
CA CYS A 146 -2.19 -18.21 7.13
C CYS A 146 -1.19 -19.00 6.28
N CYS A 147 -0.25 -18.34 5.59
CA CYS A 147 0.79 -19.02 4.83
C CYS A 147 1.73 -19.82 5.74
N LEU A 148 2.15 -19.23 6.87
CA LEU A 148 3.02 -19.91 7.84
C LEU A 148 2.33 -21.13 8.46
N SER A 149 1.04 -21.03 8.80
CA SER A 149 0.28 -22.16 9.33
C SER A 149 0.12 -23.28 8.29
N LEU A 150 -0.14 -22.95 7.03
CA LEU A 150 -0.22 -23.94 5.94
C LEU A 150 1.12 -24.65 5.67
N LEU A 151 2.23 -23.91 5.69
CA LEU A 151 3.57 -24.50 5.55
C LEU A 151 3.89 -25.45 6.70
N PHE A 152 3.54 -25.06 7.93
CA PHE A 152 3.72 -25.90 9.11
C PHE A 152 2.89 -27.19 9.03
N VAL A 153 1.60 -27.09 8.67
CA VAL A 153 0.72 -28.26 8.51
C VAL A 153 1.21 -29.19 7.40
N SER A 154 1.64 -28.63 6.26
CA SER A 154 2.18 -29.41 5.14
C SER A 154 3.48 -30.13 5.53
N SER A 155 4.37 -29.45 6.25
CA SER A 155 5.61 -30.05 6.77
C SER A 155 5.31 -31.17 7.77
N CYS A 156 4.38 -30.97 8.69
CA CYS A 156 3.94 -32.01 9.65
C CYS A 156 3.37 -33.23 8.94
N LEU A 157 2.46 -33.02 7.97
CA LEU A 157 1.86 -34.12 7.20
C LEU A 157 2.92 -34.90 6.43
N SER A 158 3.87 -34.20 5.81
CA SER A 158 4.98 -34.82 5.08
C SER A 158 5.85 -35.69 6.01
N LEU A 159 6.20 -35.19 7.21
CA LEU A 159 6.96 -35.96 8.20
C LEU A 159 6.20 -37.21 8.65
N VAL A 160 4.89 -37.10 8.91
CA VAL A 160 4.04 -38.24 9.28
C VAL A 160 4.02 -39.30 8.17
N VAL A 161 3.86 -38.88 6.92
CA VAL A 161 3.89 -39.79 5.76
C VAL A 161 5.27 -40.44 5.61
N CYS A 162 6.36 -39.68 5.72
CA CYS A 162 7.72 -40.20 5.66
C CYS A 162 8.01 -41.22 6.77
N LEU A 163 7.58 -40.93 8.01
CA LEU A 163 7.70 -41.84 9.14
C LEU A 163 6.92 -43.13 8.90
N TRP A 164 5.68 -43.02 8.41
CA TRP A 164 4.86 -44.17 8.08
C TRP A 164 5.48 -45.05 6.98
N LEU A 165 6.02 -44.44 5.91
CA LEU A 165 6.74 -45.16 4.86
C LEU A 165 8.03 -45.80 5.38
N PHE A 166 8.77 -45.11 6.25
CA PHE A 166 9.99 -45.64 6.87
C PHE A 166 9.67 -46.86 7.75
N VAL A 167 8.69 -46.74 8.64
CA VAL A 167 8.23 -47.87 9.48
C VAL A 167 7.79 -49.02 8.59
N SER A 168 6.98 -48.77 7.56
CA SER A 168 6.53 -49.79 6.61
C SER A 168 7.71 -50.46 5.88
N SER A 169 8.75 -49.72 5.51
CA SER A 169 9.96 -50.28 4.90
C SER A 169 10.77 -51.11 5.88
N VAL A 170 10.88 -50.70 7.15
CA VAL A 170 11.58 -51.45 8.19
C VAL A 170 10.83 -52.73 8.51
N THR A 171 9.51 -52.69 8.68
CA THR A 171 8.70 -53.91 8.91
C THR A 171 8.80 -54.87 7.73
N MET A 172 8.80 -54.35 6.49
CA MET A 172 8.99 -55.18 5.29
C MET A 172 10.41 -55.77 5.21
N ASP A 173 11.44 -55.08 5.71
CA ASP A 173 12.81 -55.60 5.77
C ASP A 173 12.97 -56.63 6.90
N GLU A 174 12.33 -56.42 8.05
CA GLU A 174 12.25 -57.36 9.17
C GLU A 174 11.57 -58.67 8.74
N ASP A 175 10.42 -58.58 8.05
CA ASP A 175 9.69 -59.74 7.51
C ASP A 175 10.51 -60.48 6.45
N ARG A 176 11.19 -59.74 5.56
CA ARG A 176 12.09 -60.33 4.54
C ARG A 176 13.30 -61.02 5.18
N ARG A 177 13.90 -60.45 6.23
CA ARG A 177 14.99 -61.07 7.00
C ARG A 177 14.51 -62.35 7.69
N THR A 178 13.35 -62.29 8.35
CA THR A 178 12.73 -63.44 9.02
C THR A 178 12.45 -64.57 8.04
N PHE A 179 11.83 -64.26 6.89
CA PHE A 179 11.57 -65.25 5.83
C PHE A 179 12.85 -65.89 5.29
N LYS A 180 13.92 -65.11 5.06
CA LYS A 180 15.22 -65.66 4.63
C LYS A 180 15.83 -66.60 5.66
N VAL A 181 15.77 -66.27 6.96
CA VAL A 181 16.27 -67.14 8.04
C VAL A 181 15.49 -68.45 8.07
N SER A 182 14.15 -68.40 8.01
CA SER A 182 13.30 -69.59 8.00
C SER A 182 13.60 -70.52 6.82
N VAL A 183 13.82 -69.97 5.61
CA VAL A 183 14.18 -70.77 4.43
C VAL A 183 15.57 -71.39 4.56
N VAL A 184 16.56 -70.65 5.07
CA VAL A 184 17.92 -71.18 5.29
C VAL A 184 17.91 -72.31 6.33
N GLU A 185 17.13 -72.16 7.40
CA GLU A 185 16.97 -73.17 8.43
C GLU A 185 16.30 -74.44 7.88
N GLU A 186 15.25 -74.31 7.08
CA GLU A 186 14.58 -75.43 6.42
C GLU A 186 15.50 -76.18 5.45
N VAL A 187 16.30 -75.44 4.66
CA VAL A 187 17.33 -76.03 3.78
C VAL A 187 18.41 -76.76 4.59
N HIS A 188 18.82 -76.20 5.73
CA HIS A 188 19.82 -76.82 6.61
C HIS A 188 19.29 -78.11 7.26
N ILE A 189 18.07 -78.09 7.78
CA ILE A 189 17.37 -79.26 8.33
C ILE A 189 17.23 -80.36 7.26
N ASN A 190 16.81 -80.00 6.05
CA ASN A 190 16.68 -80.95 4.93
C ASN A 190 18.03 -81.51 4.44
N ARG A 191 19.14 -80.81 4.70
CA ARG A 191 20.49 -81.30 4.42
C ARG A 191 21.00 -82.24 5.51
N MET A 192 20.62 -82.05 6.77
CA MET A 192 20.94 -82.98 7.86
C MET A 192 20.19 -84.31 7.70
N LYS A 193 18.90 -84.28 7.34
CA LYS A 193 18.11 -85.50 7.08
C LYS A 193 18.69 -86.37 5.97
N ARG A 194 19.31 -85.77 4.94
CA ARG A 194 19.98 -86.49 3.84
C ARG A 194 21.34 -87.11 4.20
N LYS A 195 21.90 -86.77 5.37
CA LYS A 195 23.18 -87.30 5.84
C LYS A 195 23.04 -88.47 6.83
N VAL A 196 21.81 -88.81 7.22
CA VAL A 196 21.53 -90.02 7.98
C VAL A 196 21.51 -91.18 6.99
N PRO A 197 22.49 -92.09 7.00
CA PRO A 197 22.42 -93.30 6.20
C PRO A 197 21.30 -94.16 6.78
N ASP A 198 20.46 -94.69 5.90
CA ASP A 198 19.39 -95.61 6.24
C ASP A 198 20.02 -96.94 6.68
N GLU A 199 20.40 -97.05 7.96
CA GLU A 199 20.79 -98.32 8.56
C GLU A 199 19.53 -99.18 8.69
N THR A 200 19.39 -100.04 7.69
CA THR A 200 18.39 -101.07 7.50
C THR A 200 18.59 -102.19 8.54
N CYS A 201 17.50 -102.66 9.16
CA CYS A 201 17.26 -104.08 9.41
C CYS A 201 15.82 -104.34 9.86
#